data_AF-A0A2U2X320-F1
#
_entry.id   AF-A0A2U2X320-F1
#
_cell.length_a   1.000
_cell.length_b   1.000
_cell.length_c   1.000
_cell.angle_alpha   90.00
_cell.angle_beta   90.00
_cell.angle_gamma   90.00
#
_symmetry.space_group_name_H-M   'P 1'
#
loop_
_entity.id
_entity.type
_entity.pdbx_description
1 polymer ?
#
loop_
_entity_poly.entity_id
_entity_poly.type
_entity_poly.pdbx_seq_one_letter_code
_entity_poly.pdbx_strand_id
1 'polypeptide(L)' 'MIRLSLKPSFVKNLRFNKKDETLEIEFKNHIKTSDCINIPLSVLHNYVETLKKEDLLEYEKSFLPKLKVVHSNFQAS' A
#
# COMPACT_ATOMS: atom_id res chain seq x y z
N MET A 1 3.82 -12.64 3.93
CA MET A 1 3.11 -11.37 4.20
C MET A 1 1.82 -11.65 4.93
N ILE A 2 1.56 -11.03 6.08
CA ILE A 2 0.30 -11.18 6.82
C ILE A 2 -0.60 -9.98 6.47
N ARG A 3 -1.78 -10.23 5.91
CA ARG A 3 -2.77 -9.17 5.62
C ARG A 3 -3.72 -9.03 6.81
N LEU A 4 -3.71 -7.84 7.41
CA LEU A 4 -4.64 -7.50 8.49
C LEU A 4 -5.94 -6.95 7.89
N SER A 5 -6.91 -7.82 7.64
CA SER A 5 -8.23 -7.41 7.15
C SER A 5 -9.13 -7.00 8.32
N LEU A 6 -9.04 -5.73 8.71
CA LEU A 6 -9.87 -5.18 9.78
C LEU A 6 -11.19 -4.63 9.22
N LYS A 7 -12.33 -5.11 9.73
CA LYS A 7 -13.60 -4.43 9.46
C LYS A 7 -13.62 -3.11 10.22
N PRO A 8 -13.97 -1.98 9.60
CA PRO A 8 -14.03 -0.69 10.30
C PRO A 8 -14.95 -0.70 11.52
N SER A 9 -16.01 -1.52 11.49
CA SER A 9 -16.94 -1.69 12.60
C SER A 9 -16.28 -2.22 13.87
N PHE A 10 -15.12 -2.88 13.75
CA PHE A 10 -14.40 -3.52 14.83
C PHE A 10 -13.41 -2.60 15.55
N VAL A 11 -12.96 -1.55 14.86
CA VAL A 11 -12.01 -0.59 15.39
C VAL A 11 -12.76 0.43 16.22
N LYS A 12 -12.31 0.61 17.46
CA LYS A 12 -12.76 1.67 18.36
C LYS A 12 -11.93 2.93 18.14
N ASN A 13 -10.60 2.77 18.05
CA ASN A 13 -9.68 3.88 17.86
C ASN A 13 -8.45 3.46 17.05
N LEU A 14 -7.90 4.39 16.29
CA LEU A 14 -6.67 4.24 15.51
C LEU A 14 -5.79 5.45 15.77
N ARG A 15 -4.62 5.27 16.37
CA ARG A 15 -3.74 6.39 16.74
C ARG A 15 -2.26 6.06 16.59
N PHE A 16 -1.49 7.08 16.27
CA PHE A 16 -0.03 7.01 16.28
C PHE A 16 0.50 7.40 17.66
N ASN A 17 1.13 6.46 18.34
CA ASN A 17 1.88 6.74 19.55
C ASN A 17 3.30 7.16 19.17
N LYS A 18 3.58 8.46 19.30
CA LYS A 18 4.89 9.04 18.98
C LYS A 18 5.98 8.64 19.97
N LYS A 19 5.62 8.31 21.21
CA LYS A 19 6.59 7.97 22.26
C LYS A 19 7.15 6.57 22.05
N ASP A 20 6.26 5.63 21.74
CA ASP A 20 6.62 4.22 21.56
C ASP A 20 6.82 3.86 20.08
N GLU A 21 6.71 4.85 19.18
CA GLU A 21 6.83 4.70 17.73
C GLU A 21 5.96 3.56 17.17
N THR A 22 4.69 3.54 17.56
CA THR A 22 3.72 2.50 17.15
C THR A 22 2.44 3.10 16.56
N LEU A 23 1.80 2.34 15.68
CA LEU A 23 0.39 2.49 15.33
C LEU A 23 -0.41 1.58 16.27
N GLU A 24 -1.24 2.20 17.10
CA GLU A 24 -2.12 1.50 18.03
C GLU A 24 -3.52 1.36 17.43
N ILE A 25 -4.04 0.13 17.45
CA ILE A 25 -5.37 -0.22 16.99
C ILE A 25 -6.15 -0.74 18.19
N GLU A 26 -7.08 0.06 18.70
CA GLU A 26 -7.97 -0.33 19.80
C GLU A 26 -9.24 -0.95 19.22
N PHE A 27 -9.63 -2.11 19.74
CA PHE A 27 -10.85 -2.81 19.33
C PHE A 27 -12.02 -2.47 20.24
N LYS A 28 -13.24 -2.64 19.72
CA LYS A 28 -14.44 -2.51 20.55
C LYS A 28 -14.57 -3.72 21.48
N ASN A 29 -15.06 -3.47 22.70
CA ASN A 29 -15.16 -4.46 23.78
C ASN A 29 -15.98 -5.73 23.45
N HIS A 30 -16.81 -5.72 22.39
CA HIS A 30 -17.61 -6.89 21.99
C HIS A 30 -16.86 -7.86 21.08
N ILE A 31 -15.58 -7.60 20.80
CA ILE A 31 -14.75 -8.46 19.94
C ILE A 31 -13.89 -9.35 20.80
N LYS A 32 -13.93 -10.66 20.50
CA LYS A 32 -13.14 -11.69 21.19
C LYS A 32 -11.66 -11.67 20.75
N THR A 33 -11.03 -10.50 20.75
CA THR A 33 -9.62 -10.29 20.41
C THR A 33 -8.96 -9.49 21.52
N SER A 34 -7.63 -9.46 21.54
CA SER A 34 -6.88 -8.55 22.39
C SER A 34 -7.38 -7.12 22.21
N ASP A 35 -7.56 -6.37 23.32
CA ASP A 35 -8.15 -5.03 23.31
C ASP A 35 -7.40 -4.03 22.42
N CYS A 36 -6.10 -4.25 22.23
CA CYS A 36 -5.25 -3.43 21.41
C CYS A 36 -4.21 -4.25 20.63
N ILE A 37 -3.89 -3.81 19.41
CA ILE A 37 -2.71 -4.21 18.65
C ILE A 37 -1.78 -3.01 18.49
N ASN A 38 -0.50 -3.19 18.81
CA ASN A 38 0.54 -2.19 18.60
C ASN A 38 1.44 -2.65 17.45
N ILE A 39 1.48 -1.87 16.38
CA ILE A 39 2.32 -2.15 15.21
C ILE A 39 3.49 -1.16 15.20
N PRO A 40 4.75 -1.59 15.31
CA PRO A 40 5.89 -0.68 15.22
C PRO A 40 5.93 0.06 13.88
N LEU A 41 6.24 1.36 13.92
CA LEU A 41 6.35 2.19 12.72
C LEU A 41 7.44 1.68 11.77
N SER A 42 8.51 1.08 12.29
CA SER A 42 9.56 0.45 11.49
C SER A 42 9.03 -0.66 10.57
N VAL A 43 8.06 -1.45 11.04
CA VAL A 43 7.40 -2.50 10.25
C VAL A 43 6.56 -1.88 9.13
N LEU A 44 5.82 -0.81 9.44
CA LEU A 44 5.03 -0.07 8.45
C LEU A 44 5.92 0.58 7.38
N HIS A 45 7.04 1.18 7.80
CA HIS A 45 8.02 1.77 6.90
C HIS A 45 8.60 0.72 5.96
N ASN A 46 9.05 -0.42 6.50
CA ASN A 46 9.57 -1.52 5.69
C ASN A 46 8.53 -2.05 4.70
N TYR A 47 7.27 -2.12 5.11
CA TYR A 47 6.18 -2.53 4.22
C TYR A 47 5.98 -1.56 3.06
N VAL A 48 5.91 -0.25 3.33
CA VAL A 48 5.78 0.78 2.29
C VAL A 48 6.97 0.77 1.34
N GLU A 49 8.20 0.62 1.84
CA GLU A 49 9.39 0.52 1.00
C GLU A 49 9.41 -0.74 0.13
N THR A 50 8.85 -1.85 0.63
CA THR A 50 8.70 -3.08 -0.17
C THR A 50 7.69 -2.90 -1.29
N LEU A 51 6.54 -2.25 -1.01
CA LEU A 51 5.53 -1.94 -2.01
C LEU A 51 6.07 -1.03 -3.13
N LYS A 52 6.82 0.03 -2.77
CA LYS A 52 7.45 0.91 -3.76
C LYS A 52 8.41 0.15 -4.70
N LYS A 53 9.14 -0.83 -4.18
CA LYS A 53 10.03 -1.67 -4.99
C LYS A 53 9.26 -2.60 -5.92
N GLU A 54 8.12 -3.14 -5.48
CA GLU A 54 7.26 -3.98 -6.32
C GLU A 54 6.61 -3.17 -7.46
N ASP A 55 6.11 -1.96 -7.18
CA ASP A 55 5.55 -1.05 -8.21
C ASP A 55 6.61 -0.64 -9.25
N LEU A 56 7.85 -0.40 -8.83
CA LEU A 56 8.96 -0.11 -9.75
C LEU A 56 9.27 -1.29 -10.67
N LEU A 57 9.18 -2.54 -10.17
CA LEU A 57 9.39 -3.75 -10.97
C LEU A 57 8.26 -4.01 -11.98
N GLU A 58 7.03 -3.59 -11.70
CA GLU A 58 5.91 -3.64 -12.67
C GLU A 58 6.02 -2.54 -13.73
N TYR A 59 6.51 -1.36 -13.38
CA TYR A 59 6.72 -0.25 -14.31
C TYR A 59 7.81 -0.56 -15.35
N GLU A 60 8.92 -1.16 -14.94
CA GLU A 60 10.00 -1.55 -15.87
C GLU A 60 9.58 -2.64 -16.87
N LYS A 61 8.58 -3.46 -16.54
CA LYS A 61 8.09 -4.53 -17.45
C LYS A 61 7.09 -4.06 -18.50
N SER A 62 6.54 -2.85 -18.39
CA SER A 62 5.31 -2.49 -19.13
C SER A 62 5.45 -1.44 -20.23
N PHE A 63 6.65 -0.91 -20.53
CA PHE A 63 6.81 0.07 -21.62
C PHE A 63 7.91 -0.30 -22.64
N LEU A 64 7.56 -1.23 -23.54
CA LEU A 64 8.11 -1.23 -24.90
C LEU A 64 7.15 -0.45 -25.79
N PRO A 65 7.44 0.82 -26.16
CA PRO A 65 6.57 1.56 -27.05
C PRO A 65 6.56 0.88 -28.42
N LYS A 66 5.46 0.21 -28.76
CA LYS A 66 5.21 -0.38 -30.10
C LYS A 66 4.89 0.70 -31.16
N LEU A 67 5.31 1.93 -30.95
CA LEU A 67 5.06 3.02 -31.88
C LEU A 67 6.13 2.97 -32.98
N LYS A 68 5.71 2.51 -34.16
CA LYS A 68 6.50 2.64 -35.39
C LYS A 68 6.09 3.93 -36.10
N VAL A 69 7.02 4.87 -36.23
CA VAL A 69 6.81 6.06 -37.06
C VAL A 69 6.69 5.62 -38.52
N VAL A 70 5.57 5.94 -39.16
CA VAL A 70 5.36 5.73 -40.59
C VAL A 70 5.09 7.07 -41.25
N HIS A 71 5.81 7.37 -42.34
CA HIS A 71 5.61 8.58 -43.13
C HIS A 71 4.52 8.30 -44.17
N SER A 72 3.49 9.15 -44.20
CA SER A 72 2.42 9.07 -45.19
C SER A 72 2.91 9.66 -46.52
N ASN A 73 2.75 8.91 -47.62
CA ASN A 73 3.03 9.40 -48.98
C ASN A 73 1.83 10.15 -49.57
N PHE A 74 1.15 10.96 -48.75
CA PHE A 74 -0.04 11.68 -49.20
C PHE A 74 0.34 12.78 -50.19
N GLN A 75 -0.03 12.62 -51.45
CA GLN A 75 -0.06 13.70 -52.44
C GLN A 75 -1.51 14.16 -52.57
N ALA A 76 -1.78 15.41 -52.20
CA ALA A 76 -3.06 16.05 -52.49
C ALA A 76 -3.04 16.54 -53.94
N SER A 77 -3.92 15.96 -54.76
CA SER A 77 -4.18 16.36 -56.15
C SER A 77 -4.93 17.67 -56.25
#